data_AF-A0A7Y5H8H3-F1
#
_entry.id   AF-A0A7Y5H8H3-F1
#
_cell.length_a   1.000
_cell.length_b   1.000
_cell.length_c   1.000
_cell.angle_alpha   90.00
_cell.angle_beta   90.00
_cell.angle_gamma   90.00
#
_symmetry.space_group_name_H-M   'P 1'
#
loop_
_entity.id
_entity.type
_entity.pdbx_description
1 polymer ?
#
loop_
_entity_poly.entity_id
_entity_poly.type
_entity_poly.pdbx_seq_one_letter_code
_entity_poly.pdbx_strand_id
1 'polypeptide(L)'
;MRHRLFTVLFAAALALPCAAEMLQKKSGSFIEGEVLEVTERGVRIRLMEGGEATLPFEDLDPYTVYRVRDRQAAKSGKETAVLRFDLGRYAMQNGLYDIGRADMERACKDDPSLKTEMDKVVLEVEERDGARMYEEGLAAMKASDFSTAMIRFQALVETFPASKYVEESRKSLAAAAAEIEKENARKKELLEALTKKKADGKAAKVEEGVKGKLDAAIKAYDDSRRLNAEGLEFEGNTSVSKADKSFRAAEGALIASKDLIMAVAAGSKDVEVLAAAKKLEADTDAMLVVVYGNLGHLWAVERYYKESTKWLNRALAIDPANHFATELKLQVAAQQIRRSYSPERDR
;
A
#
# COMPACT_ATOMS: atom_id res chain seq x y z
N MET A 1 43.21 -54.72 66.82
CA MET A 1 43.48 -54.42 65.40
C MET A 1 42.98 -53.01 65.10
N ARG A 2 43.86 -52.19 64.53
CA ARG A 2 43.67 -50.77 64.22
C ARG A 2 43.07 -50.63 62.82
N HIS A 3 41.98 -49.87 62.67
CA HIS A 3 41.72 -49.08 61.47
C HIS A 3 40.96 -47.81 61.86
N ARG A 4 41.66 -46.67 61.89
CA ARG A 4 41.07 -45.33 61.89
C ARG A 4 41.04 -44.86 60.44
N LEU A 5 39.85 -44.72 59.85
CA LEU A 5 39.66 -44.00 58.60
C LEU A 5 39.75 -42.49 58.89
N PHE A 6 40.63 -41.80 58.18
CA PHE A 6 40.65 -40.34 58.08
C PHE A 6 39.78 -39.95 56.89
N THR A 7 38.68 -39.26 57.14
CA THR A 7 37.88 -38.60 56.11
C THR A 7 38.40 -37.17 55.95
N VAL A 8 38.99 -36.86 54.79
CA VAL A 8 39.35 -35.51 54.39
C VAL A 8 38.12 -34.86 53.77
N LEU A 9 37.56 -33.85 54.44
CA LEU A 9 36.51 -32.99 53.89
C LEU A 9 37.17 -31.87 53.07
N PHE A 10 36.98 -31.88 51.76
CA PHE A 10 37.25 -30.75 50.88
C PHE A 10 36.12 -29.72 51.06
N ALA A 11 36.43 -28.56 51.62
CA ALA A 11 35.55 -27.40 51.59
C ALA A 11 35.70 -26.71 50.23
N ALA A 12 34.77 -26.95 49.31
CA ALA A 12 34.62 -26.13 48.12
C ALA A 12 33.95 -24.81 48.52
N ALA A 13 34.71 -23.72 48.52
CA ALA A 13 34.17 -22.38 48.68
C ALA A 13 33.31 -22.04 47.45
N LEU A 14 31.99 -21.98 47.64
CA LEU A 14 31.06 -21.44 46.65
C LEU A 14 31.29 -19.93 46.53
N ALA A 15 32.09 -19.52 45.56
CA ALA A 15 32.12 -18.13 45.11
C ALA A 15 30.74 -17.81 44.53
N LEU A 16 30.07 -16.80 45.09
CA LEU A 16 28.83 -16.27 44.52
C LEU A 16 29.10 -15.88 43.05
N PRO A 17 28.23 -16.26 42.10
CA PRO A 17 28.41 -15.88 40.71
C PRO A 17 28.39 -14.35 40.61
N CYS A 18 29.53 -13.77 40.27
CA CYS A 18 29.63 -12.37 39.90
C CYS A 18 28.71 -12.15 38.70
N ALA A 19 27.82 -11.16 38.78
CA ALA A 19 26.79 -10.94 37.76
C ALA A 19 27.42 -10.76 36.37
N ALA A 20 27.01 -11.58 35.40
CA ALA A 20 27.45 -11.45 34.03
C ALA A 20 27.14 -10.04 33.50
N GLU A 21 28.12 -9.42 32.83
CA GLU A 21 27.96 -8.12 32.22
C GLU A 21 27.77 -8.25 30.70
N MET A 22 26.84 -7.47 30.15
CA MET A 22 26.75 -7.29 28.70
C MET A 22 27.67 -6.15 28.26
N LEU A 23 28.63 -6.46 27.39
CA LEU A 23 29.56 -5.52 26.75
C LEU A 23 29.18 -5.34 25.29
N GLN A 24 28.89 -4.11 24.88
CA GLN A 24 28.54 -3.80 23.49
C GLN A 24 29.80 -3.44 22.70
N LYS A 25 29.96 -4.03 21.51
CA LYS A 25 30.98 -3.65 20.53
C LYS A 25 30.52 -2.46 19.71
N LYS A 26 31.47 -1.74 19.09
CA LYS A 26 31.16 -0.69 18.09
C LYS A 26 30.37 -1.20 16.90
N SER A 27 30.48 -2.48 16.57
CA SER A 27 29.66 -3.14 15.53
C SER A 27 28.19 -3.32 15.92
N GLY A 28 27.83 -3.03 17.17
CA GLY A 28 26.48 -3.23 17.71
C GLY A 28 26.21 -4.64 18.27
N SER A 29 27.15 -5.58 18.15
CA SER A 29 27.02 -6.90 18.76
C SER A 29 27.37 -6.88 20.25
N PHE A 30 26.83 -7.84 21.00
CA PHE A 30 27.02 -7.95 22.44
C PHE A 30 27.88 -9.16 22.79
N ILE A 31 28.69 -9.02 23.84
CA ILE A 31 29.36 -10.13 24.51
C ILE A 31 28.89 -10.16 25.95
N GLU A 32 28.47 -11.33 26.41
CA GLU A 32 28.12 -11.57 27.80
C GLU A 32 29.27 -12.29 28.51
N GLY A 33 29.70 -11.73 29.64
CA GLY A 33 30.77 -12.32 30.43
C GLY A 33 31.04 -11.62 31.75
N GLU A 34 31.78 -12.28 32.62
CA GLU A 34 32.23 -11.73 33.89
C GLU A 34 33.50 -10.89 33.65
N VAL A 35 33.47 -9.61 34.04
CA VAL A 35 34.66 -8.75 33.98
C VAL A 35 35.65 -9.17 35.06
N LEU A 36 36.79 -9.70 34.62
CA LEU A 36 37.88 -10.14 35.51
C LEU A 36 38.82 -8.99 35.85
N GLU A 37 39.20 -8.20 34.85
CA GLU A 37 40.20 -7.15 35.00
C GLU A 37 40.01 -6.05 33.96
N VAL A 38 40.15 -4.79 34.38
CA VAL A 38 40.16 -3.63 33.52
C VAL A 38 41.61 -3.13 33.42
N THR A 39 42.18 -3.21 32.22
CA THR A 39 43.55 -2.76 31.93
C THR A 39 43.52 -1.37 31.29
N GLU A 40 44.69 -0.78 31.01
CA GLU A 40 44.78 0.51 30.31
C GLU A 40 44.20 0.46 28.88
N ARG A 41 44.32 -0.69 28.20
CA ARG A 41 43.98 -0.84 26.77
C ARG A 41 42.72 -1.66 26.49
N GLY A 42 42.15 -2.31 27.51
CA GLY A 42 41.00 -3.19 27.31
C GLY A 42 40.49 -3.83 28.58
N VAL A 43 39.53 -4.72 28.42
CA VAL A 43 38.89 -5.47 29.51
C VAL A 43 39.09 -6.97 29.29
N ARG A 44 39.57 -7.67 30.32
CA ARG A 44 39.64 -9.12 30.34
C ARG A 44 38.37 -9.66 30.98
N ILE A 45 37.71 -10.57 30.27
CA ILE A 45 36.44 -11.17 30.68
C ILE A 45 36.52 -12.69 30.66
N ARG A 46 35.69 -13.33 31.47
CA ARG A 46 35.35 -14.75 31.35
C ARG A 46 34.02 -14.87 30.60
N LEU A 47 34.03 -15.57 29.48
CA LEU A 47 32.83 -15.78 28.66
C LEU A 47 31.87 -16.76 29.35
N MET A 48 30.57 -16.58 29.15
CA MET A 48 29.53 -17.46 29.72
C MET A 48 29.61 -18.90 29.19
N GLU A 49 30.05 -19.08 27.95
CA GLU A 49 30.28 -20.41 27.34
C GLU A 49 31.58 -21.08 27.83
N GLY A 50 32.33 -20.42 28.71
CA GLY A 50 33.66 -20.82 29.16
C GLY A 50 34.78 -20.14 28.36
N GLY A 51 35.96 -20.05 28.98
CA GLY A 51 37.14 -19.39 28.41
C GLY A 51 37.29 -17.93 28.83
N GLU A 52 38.49 -17.38 28.63
CA GLU A 52 38.81 -15.97 28.87
C GLU A 52 39.07 -15.25 27.54
N ALA A 53 38.65 -14.00 27.45
CA ALA A 53 38.90 -13.14 26.30
C ALA A 53 39.36 -11.76 26.78
N THR A 54 40.26 -11.14 26.01
CA THR A 54 40.64 -9.74 26.21
C THR A 54 40.04 -8.92 25.08
N LEU A 55 39.20 -7.94 25.44
CA LEU A 55 38.54 -7.05 24.51
C LEU A 55 39.24 -5.68 24.54
N PRO A 56 39.86 -5.24 23.42
CA PRO A 56 40.41 -3.89 23.31
C PRO A 56 39.30 -2.85 23.47
N PHE A 57 39.58 -1.73 24.15
CA PHE A 57 38.60 -0.64 24.25
C PHE A 57 38.27 -0.02 22.89
N GLU A 58 39.18 -0.13 21.91
CA GLU A 58 38.96 0.35 20.55
C GLU A 58 37.82 -0.38 19.83
N ASP A 59 37.54 -1.63 20.22
CA ASP A 59 36.47 -2.45 19.65
C ASP A 59 35.13 -2.29 20.38
N LEU A 60 35.15 -1.68 21.56
CA LEU A 60 34.00 -1.52 22.43
C LEU A 60 33.30 -0.19 22.18
N ASP A 61 31.98 -0.21 22.34
CA ASP A 61 31.17 0.99 22.36
C ASP A 61 31.65 1.92 23.48
N PRO A 62 31.80 3.24 23.24
CA PRO A 62 32.30 4.17 24.26
C PRO A 62 31.53 4.14 25.58
N TYR A 63 30.21 3.95 25.54
CA TYR A 63 29.40 3.86 26.76
C TYR A 63 29.70 2.58 27.54
N THR A 64 29.98 1.48 26.84
CA THR A 64 30.44 0.24 27.47
C THR A 64 31.79 0.43 28.17
N VAL A 65 32.76 1.08 27.51
CA VAL A 65 34.08 1.36 28.11
C VAL A 65 33.94 2.25 29.34
N TYR A 66 33.15 3.33 29.23
CA TYR A 66 32.84 4.21 30.35
C TYR A 66 32.28 3.42 31.55
N ARG A 67 31.25 2.60 31.33
CA ARG A 67 30.56 1.85 32.39
C ARG A 67 31.47 0.83 33.09
N VAL A 68 32.34 0.16 32.34
CA VAL A 68 33.30 -0.81 32.89
C VAL A 68 34.33 -0.10 33.77
N ARG A 69 34.85 1.05 33.34
CA ARG A 69 35.82 1.84 34.12
C ARG A 69 35.18 2.44 35.37
N ASP A 70 33.96 2.97 35.27
CA ASP A 70 33.19 3.50 36.41
C ASP A 70 32.95 2.41 37.48
N ARG A 71 32.52 1.21 37.09
CA ARG A 71 32.36 0.09 38.03
C ARG A 71 33.67 -0.34 38.67
N GLN A 72 34.77 -0.36 37.92
CA GLN A 72 36.08 -0.72 38.46
C GLN A 72 36.52 0.28 39.53
N ALA A 73 36.29 1.58 39.28
CA ALA A 73 36.55 2.63 40.25
C ALA A 73 35.78 2.39 41.55
N ALA A 74 34.46 2.16 41.44
CA ALA A 74 33.58 1.87 42.57
C ALA A 74 34.02 0.62 43.35
N LYS A 75 34.34 -0.49 42.67
CA LYS A 75 34.80 -1.73 43.31
C LYS A 75 36.11 -1.57 44.06
N SER A 76 37.02 -0.73 43.55
CA SER A 76 38.32 -0.51 44.19
C SER A 76 38.27 0.36 45.43
N GLY A 77 37.15 1.06 45.67
CA GLY A 77 37.02 2.06 46.75
C GLY A 77 37.93 3.29 46.57
N LYS A 78 38.59 3.44 45.42
CA LYS A 78 39.53 4.52 45.10
C LYS A 78 38.88 5.62 44.24
N GLU A 79 37.61 5.88 44.47
CA GLU A 79 36.93 6.95 43.76
C GLU A 79 37.45 8.30 44.25
N THR A 80 38.31 8.93 43.45
CA THR A 80 38.84 10.27 43.71
C THR A 80 38.24 11.27 42.73
N ALA A 81 38.24 12.55 43.10
CA ALA A 81 37.81 13.62 42.21
C ALA A 81 38.58 13.56 40.86
N VAL A 82 39.88 13.30 40.89
CA VAL A 82 40.73 13.14 39.69
C VAL A 82 40.27 11.98 38.81
N LEU A 83 40.01 10.81 39.38
CA LEU A 83 39.61 9.64 38.60
C LEU A 83 38.23 9.84 37.95
N ARG A 84 37.28 10.46 38.68
CA ARG A 84 35.97 10.80 38.13
C ARG A 84 36.07 11.88 37.05
N PHE A 85 36.97 12.84 37.21
CA PHE A 85 37.27 13.82 36.17
C PHE A 85 37.81 13.16 34.89
N ASP A 86 38.71 12.19 35.01
CA ASP A 86 39.26 11.46 33.86
C ASP A 86 38.20 10.59 33.15
N LEU A 87 37.28 9.99 33.90
CA LEU A 87 36.10 9.32 33.33
C LEU A 87 35.22 10.30 32.55
N GLY A 88 34.95 11.47 33.14
CA GLY A 88 34.17 12.52 32.48
C GLY A 88 34.84 13.06 31.22
N ARG A 89 36.16 13.29 31.25
CA ARG A 89 36.96 13.68 30.08
C ARG A 89 36.89 12.62 28.99
N TYR A 90 37.04 11.33 29.34
CA TYR A 90 36.91 10.23 28.40
C TYR A 90 35.52 10.23 27.73
N ALA A 91 34.45 10.37 28.52
CA ALA A 91 33.08 10.42 28.02
C ALA A 91 32.87 11.60 27.06
N MET A 92 33.32 12.81 27.43
CA MET A 92 33.27 14.00 26.58
C MET A 92 33.99 13.79 25.24
N GLN A 93 35.20 13.22 25.26
CA GLN A 93 36.00 13.00 24.05
C GLN A 93 35.40 11.97 23.09
N ASN A 94 34.51 11.10 23.58
CA ASN A 94 33.89 10.01 22.82
C ASN A 94 32.38 10.23 22.58
N GLY A 95 31.89 11.47 22.69
CA GLY A 95 30.52 11.82 22.32
C GLY A 95 29.44 11.55 23.37
N LEU A 96 29.84 11.18 24.60
CA LEU A 96 28.93 10.95 25.73
C LEU A 96 28.81 12.24 26.56
N TYR A 97 28.39 13.33 25.91
CA TYR A 97 28.57 14.69 26.46
C TYR A 97 27.82 14.93 27.78
N ASP A 98 26.59 14.46 27.90
CA ASP A 98 25.77 14.65 29.11
C ASP A 98 26.40 13.95 30.33
N ILE A 99 26.81 12.69 30.13
CA ILE A 99 27.46 11.86 31.15
C ILE A 99 28.81 12.48 31.52
N GLY A 100 29.60 12.83 30.50
CA GLY A 100 30.94 13.37 30.68
C GLY A 100 30.92 14.69 31.45
N ARG A 101 30.04 15.62 31.07
CA ARG A 101 29.86 16.89 31.77
C ARG A 101 29.41 16.68 33.22
N ALA A 102 28.43 15.82 33.46
CA ALA A 102 27.93 15.55 34.80
C ALA A 102 29.02 14.99 35.74
N ASP A 103 29.86 14.10 35.24
CA ASP A 103 30.98 13.55 36.02
C ASP A 103 32.07 14.57 36.31
N MET A 104 32.44 15.40 35.33
CA MET A 104 33.42 16.47 35.54
C MET A 104 32.89 17.53 36.52
N GLU A 105 31.61 17.90 36.43
CA GLU A 105 30.97 18.80 37.37
C GLU A 105 30.95 18.22 38.79
N ARG A 106 30.70 16.91 38.94
CA ARG A 106 30.78 16.24 40.24
C ARG A 106 32.21 16.25 40.78
N ALA A 107 33.20 15.94 39.94
CA ALA A 107 34.60 16.02 40.31
C ALA A 107 35.01 17.44 40.76
N CYS A 108 34.54 18.49 40.08
CA CYS A 108 34.81 19.87 40.46
C CYS A 108 34.13 20.30 41.78
N LYS A 109 33.03 19.64 42.18
CA LYS A 109 32.41 19.88 43.50
C LYS A 109 33.30 19.32 44.62
N ASP A 110 33.92 18.16 44.38
CA ASP A 110 34.80 17.50 45.34
C ASP A 110 36.21 18.13 45.37
N ASP A 111 36.70 18.62 44.22
CA ASP A 111 37.96 19.36 44.07
C ASP A 111 37.78 20.57 43.12
N PRO A 112 37.54 21.78 43.66
CA PRO A 112 37.35 22.99 42.86
C PRO A 112 38.54 23.39 41.98
N SER A 113 39.75 22.90 42.26
CA SER A 113 40.93 23.22 41.44
C SER A 113 40.84 22.65 40.02
N LEU A 114 39.99 21.64 39.81
CA LEU A 114 39.74 21.00 38.51
C LEU A 114 38.87 21.85 37.56
N LYS A 115 38.24 22.93 38.05
CA LYS A 115 37.30 23.73 37.27
C LYS A 115 37.92 24.35 36.02
N THR A 116 39.13 24.90 36.14
CA THR A 116 39.87 25.49 35.01
C THR A 116 40.14 24.45 33.91
N GLU A 117 40.50 23.23 34.31
CA GLU A 117 40.75 22.15 33.37
C GLU A 117 39.44 21.63 32.74
N MET A 118 38.33 21.61 33.49
CA MET A 118 37.02 21.27 32.94
C MET A 118 36.61 22.24 31.84
N ASP A 119 36.73 23.54 32.12
CA ASP A 119 36.33 24.58 31.17
C ASP A 119 37.16 24.50 29.89
N LYS A 120 38.45 24.15 30.00
CA LYS A 120 39.32 23.87 28.84
C LYS A 120 38.84 22.65 28.04
N VAL A 121 38.59 21.51 28.69
CA VAL A 121 38.12 20.29 28.01
C VAL A 121 36.78 20.52 27.32
N VAL A 122 35.84 21.20 28.00
CA VAL A 122 34.52 21.53 27.44
C VAL A 122 34.68 22.40 26.19
N LEU A 123 35.52 23.44 26.26
CA LEU A 123 35.77 24.33 25.13
C LEU A 123 36.43 23.58 23.95
N GLU A 124 37.41 22.72 24.20
CA GLU A 124 38.08 21.93 23.15
C GLU A 124 37.11 20.99 22.43
N VAL A 125 36.25 20.30 23.18
CA VAL A 125 35.24 19.38 22.62
C VAL A 125 34.18 20.16 21.86
N GLU A 126 33.75 21.32 22.37
CA GLU A 126 32.81 22.19 21.68
C GLU A 126 33.38 22.73 20.35
N GLU A 127 34.61 23.24 20.36
CA GLU A 127 35.26 23.75 19.14
C GLU A 127 35.49 22.65 18.10
N ARG A 128 35.73 21.41 18.52
CA ARG A 128 35.90 20.28 17.60
C ARG A 128 34.56 19.74 17.08
N ASP A 129 33.70 19.29 18.00
CA ASP A 129 32.50 18.54 17.66
C ASP A 129 31.33 19.46 17.33
N GLY A 130 31.21 20.60 18.00
CA GLY A 130 30.24 21.64 17.66
C GLY A 130 30.52 22.23 16.27
N ALA A 131 31.78 22.57 15.95
CA ALA A 131 32.12 23.03 14.60
C ALA A 131 31.81 21.99 13.53
N ARG A 132 32.16 20.71 13.78
CA ARG A 132 31.84 19.61 12.86
C ARG A 132 30.33 19.47 12.62
N MET A 133 29.50 19.48 13.68
CA MET A 133 28.04 19.41 13.53
C MET A 133 27.51 20.60 12.72
N TYR A 134 28.05 21.80 12.94
CA TYR A 134 27.66 22.99 12.20
C TYR A 134 28.01 22.87 10.71
N GLU A 135 29.24 22.47 10.38
CA GLU A 135 29.72 22.30 9.01
C GLU A 135 28.97 21.19 8.27
N GLU A 136 28.69 20.05 8.93
CA GLU A 136 27.86 18.98 8.39
C GLU A 136 26.43 19.48 8.09
N GLY A 137 25.86 20.31 8.97
CA GLY A 137 24.56 20.94 8.75
C GLY A 137 24.55 21.86 7.54
N LEU A 138 25.57 22.72 7.39
CA LEU A 138 25.71 23.60 6.22
C LEU A 138 25.92 22.82 4.92
N ALA A 139 26.70 21.74 4.96
CA ALA A 139 26.90 20.87 3.80
C ALA A 139 25.57 20.21 3.36
N ALA A 140 24.75 19.77 4.32
CA ALA A 140 23.43 19.21 4.05
C ALA A 140 22.46 20.26 3.47
N MET A 141 22.46 21.50 3.98
CA MET A 141 21.70 22.61 3.39
C MET A 141 22.07 22.84 1.92
N LYS A 142 23.37 22.85 1.61
CA LYS A 142 23.88 23.04 0.24
C LYS A 142 23.48 21.89 -0.69
N ALA A 143 23.39 20.67 -0.15
CA ALA A 143 22.92 19.48 -0.87
C ALA A 143 21.39 19.41 -0.98
N SER A 144 20.65 20.40 -0.44
CA SER A 144 19.18 20.38 -0.31
C SER A 144 18.65 19.18 0.50
N ASP A 145 19.50 18.57 1.32
CA ASP A 145 19.09 17.58 2.32
C ASP A 145 18.72 18.29 3.62
N PHE A 146 17.58 18.99 3.57
CA PHE A 146 17.09 19.81 4.67
C PHE A 146 16.78 18.98 5.93
N SER A 147 16.46 17.69 5.77
CA SER A 147 16.21 16.80 6.92
C SER A 147 17.49 16.51 7.68
N THR A 148 18.57 16.14 6.98
CA THR A 148 19.88 15.95 7.60
C THR A 148 20.41 17.24 8.19
N ALA A 149 20.23 18.38 7.50
CA ALA A 149 20.61 19.69 8.03
C ALA A 149 19.94 19.98 9.38
N MET A 150 18.61 19.76 9.48
CA MET A 150 17.89 19.95 10.73
C MET A 150 18.42 19.07 11.86
N ILE A 151 18.68 17.78 11.59
CA ILE A 151 19.21 16.86 12.59
C ILE A 151 20.56 17.36 13.13
N ARG A 152 21.46 17.83 12.25
CA ARG A 152 22.79 18.30 12.65
C ARG A 152 22.75 19.60 13.46
N PHE A 153 21.97 20.59 13.01
CA PHE A 153 21.83 21.84 13.75
C PHE A 153 21.11 21.66 15.08
N GLN A 154 20.08 20.81 15.14
CA GLN A 154 19.38 20.51 16.40
C GLN A 154 20.33 19.83 17.40
N ALA A 155 21.08 18.82 16.95
CA ALA A 155 22.07 18.15 17.80
C ALA A 155 23.10 19.12 18.37
N LEU A 156 23.58 20.08 17.58
CA LEU A 156 24.49 21.13 18.05
C LEU A 156 23.85 21.99 19.13
N VAL A 157 22.63 22.51 18.90
CA VAL A 157 21.93 23.41 19.82
C VAL A 157 21.63 22.72 21.15
N GLU A 158 21.27 21.44 21.12
CA GLU A 158 20.97 20.65 22.33
C GLU A 158 22.23 20.25 23.09
N THR A 159 23.29 19.84 22.39
CA THR A 159 24.53 19.32 22.99
C THR A 159 25.45 20.44 23.49
N PHE A 160 25.53 21.54 22.73
CA PHE A 160 26.45 22.65 22.96
C PHE A 160 25.72 24.00 22.98
N PRO A 161 24.80 24.23 23.93
CA PRO A 161 23.93 25.42 23.94
C PRO A 161 24.68 26.74 24.13
N ALA A 162 25.91 26.71 24.64
CA ALA A 162 26.76 27.88 24.80
C ALA A 162 27.64 28.18 23.57
N SER A 163 27.55 27.36 22.52
CA SER A 163 28.47 27.47 21.41
C SER A 163 28.26 28.69 20.53
N LYS A 164 29.37 29.24 20.01
CA LYS A 164 29.35 30.36 19.06
C LYS A 164 28.55 30.06 17.78
N TYR A 165 28.31 28.78 17.48
CA TYR A 165 27.55 28.32 16.31
C TYR A 165 26.02 28.23 16.55
N VAL A 166 25.54 28.35 17.79
CA VAL A 166 24.13 28.09 18.15
C VAL A 166 23.17 29.05 17.47
N GLU A 167 23.47 30.35 17.49
CA GLU A 167 22.56 31.35 16.91
C GLU A 167 22.41 31.19 15.39
N GLU A 168 23.50 30.87 14.70
CA GLU A 168 23.45 30.63 13.25
C GLU A 168 22.81 29.27 12.91
N SER A 169 23.00 28.26 13.77
CA SER A 169 22.31 26.97 13.65
C SER A 169 20.80 27.11 13.81
N ARG A 170 20.33 27.95 14.75
CA ARG A 170 18.89 28.25 14.93
C ARG A 170 18.27 28.93 13.71
N LYS A 171 18.98 29.89 13.10
CA LYS A 171 18.53 30.50 11.85
C LYS A 171 18.47 29.47 10.71
N SER A 172 19.48 28.60 10.64
CA SER A 172 19.57 27.57 9.61
C SER A 172 18.47 26.51 9.76
N LEU A 173 18.09 26.16 10.99
CA LEU A 173 16.92 25.32 11.28
C LEU A 173 15.63 25.91 10.72
N ALA A 174 15.38 27.21 10.98
CA ALA A 174 14.20 27.89 10.46
C ALA A 174 14.20 27.93 8.92
N ALA A 175 15.36 28.17 8.30
CA ALA A 175 15.50 28.14 6.85
C ALA A 175 15.25 26.75 6.25
N ALA A 176 15.79 25.69 6.86
CA ALA A 176 15.55 24.31 6.45
C ALA A 176 14.07 23.94 6.54
N ALA A 177 13.41 24.30 7.64
CA ALA A 177 11.99 24.05 7.85
C ALA A 177 11.11 24.72 6.79
N ALA A 178 11.42 25.98 6.42
CA ALA A 178 10.69 26.71 5.39
C ALA A 178 10.82 26.07 4.00
N GLU A 179 11.99 25.55 3.62
CA GLU A 179 12.15 24.86 2.34
C GLU A 179 11.44 23.49 2.34
N ILE A 180 11.42 22.76 3.46
CA ILE A 180 10.62 21.52 3.60
C ILE A 180 9.13 21.82 3.40
N GLU A 181 8.61 22.88 4.02
CA GLU A 181 7.20 23.27 3.87
C GLU A 181 6.85 23.59 2.42
N LYS A 182 7.71 24.34 1.73
CA LYS A 182 7.56 24.67 0.31
C LYS A 182 7.65 23.44 -0.61
N GLU A 183 8.54 22.50 -0.34
CA GLU A 183 8.57 21.22 -1.06
C GLU A 183 7.29 20.42 -0.85
N ASN A 184 6.78 20.38 0.38
CA ASN A 184 5.55 19.66 0.70
C ASN A 184 4.33 20.29 0.00
N ALA A 185 4.25 21.62 -0.05
CA ALA A 185 3.21 22.33 -0.80
C ALA A 185 3.25 21.97 -2.30
N ARG A 186 4.44 22.01 -2.92
CA ARG A 186 4.61 21.61 -4.34
C ARG A 186 4.23 20.16 -4.60
N LYS A 187 4.62 19.24 -3.72
CA LYS A 187 4.26 17.81 -3.81
C LYS A 187 2.75 17.62 -3.73
N LYS A 188 2.08 18.37 -2.86
CA LYS A 188 0.61 18.35 -2.73
C LYS A 188 -0.07 18.82 -4.03
N GLU A 189 0.33 19.96 -4.57
CA GLU A 189 -0.22 20.48 -5.84
C GLU A 189 0.00 19.49 -7.00
N LEU A 190 1.18 18.88 -7.09
CA LEU A 190 1.47 17.87 -8.10
C LEU A 190 0.57 16.64 -7.96
N LEU A 191 0.34 16.17 -6.72
CA LEU A 191 -0.51 15.03 -6.45
C LEU A 191 -1.98 15.32 -6.82
N GLU A 192 -2.48 16.52 -6.49
CA GLU A 192 -3.82 16.97 -6.90
C GLU A 192 -3.95 17.05 -8.43
N ALA A 193 -2.95 17.58 -9.13
CA ALA A 193 -2.94 17.61 -10.60
C ALA A 193 -2.93 16.21 -11.23
N LEU A 194 -2.12 15.29 -10.70
CA LEU A 194 -2.03 13.90 -11.19
C LEU A 194 -3.33 13.12 -10.95
N THR A 195 -3.95 13.28 -9.78
CA THR A 195 -5.22 12.64 -9.46
C THR A 195 -6.34 13.13 -10.37
N LYS A 196 -6.42 14.45 -10.63
CA LYS A 196 -7.36 15.03 -11.59
C LYS A 196 -7.15 14.49 -13.00
N LYS A 197 -5.93 14.52 -13.53
CA LYS A 197 -5.60 13.98 -14.88
C LYS A 197 -5.98 12.50 -15.02
N LYS A 198 -5.77 11.69 -13.97
CA LYS A 198 -6.15 10.27 -13.96
C LYS A 198 -7.67 10.09 -13.94
N ALA A 199 -8.40 10.91 -13.19
CA ALA A 199 -9.85 10.90 -13.18
C ALA A 199 -10.43 11.28 -14.56
N ASP A 200 -9.91 12.35 -15.16
CA ASP A 200 -10.32 12.83 -16.48
C ASP A 200 -10.03 11.78 -17.57
N GLY A 201 -8.84 11.17 -17.54
CA GLY A 201 -8.48 10.09 -18.48
C GLY A 201 -9.31 8.83 -18.32
N LYS A 202 -9.78 8.51 -17.10
CA LYS A 202 -10.70 7.39 -16.86
C LYS A 202 -12.10 7.73 -17.36
N ALA A 203 -12.58 8.95 -17.16
CA ALA A 203 -13.87 9.41 -17.65
C ALA A 203 -13.95 9.35 -19.18
N ALA A 204 -12.91 9.84 -19.88
CA ALA A 204 -12.84 9.81 -21.34
C ALA A 204 -12.91 8.37 -21.91
N LYS A 205 -12.18 7.43 -21.31
CA LYS A 205 -12.21 6.01 -21.72
C LYS A 205 -13.58 5.34 -21.51
N VAL A 206 -14.28 5.71 -20.43
CA VAL A 206 -15.63 5.21 -20.17
C VAL A 206 -16.58 5.75 -21.24
N GLU A 207 -16.49 7.03 -21.57
CA GLU A 207 -17.33 7.66 -22.59
C GLU A 207 -17.09 7.07 -23.99
N GLU A 208 -15.82 6.85 -24.38
CA GLU A 208 -15.48 6.19 -25.64
C GLU A 208 -16.01 4.75 -25.69
N GLY A 209 -15.86 3.99 -24.60
CA GLY A 209 -16.38 2.62 -24.52
C GLY A 209 -17.91 2.55 -24.55
N VAL A 210 -18.61 3.58 -24.05
CA VAL A 210 -20.06 3.70 -24.14
C VAL A 210 -20.51 4.02 -25.57
N LYS A 211 -19.86 4.98 -26.25
CA LYS A 211 -20.17 5.31 -27.65
C LYS A 211 -19.97 4.11 -28.58
N GLY A 212 -18.86 3.37 -28.42
CA GLY A 212 -18.62 2.15 -29.20
C GLY A 212 -19.68 1.05 -29.01
N LYS A 213 -20.28 0.95 -27.81
CA LYS A 213 -21.42 0.03 -27.58
C LYS A 213 -22.70 0.50 -28.25
N LEU A 214 -22.96 1.81 -28.27
CA LEU A 214 -24.11 2.36 -28.98
C LEU A 214 -23.99 2.11 -30.50
N ASP A 215 -22.81 2.32 -31.08
CA ASP A 215 -22.56 2.02 -32.50
C ASP A 215 -22.76 0.53 -32.81
N ALA A 216 -22.28 -0.36 -31.92
CA ALA A 216 -22.51 -1.79 -32.06
C ALA A 216 -23.99 -2.17 -31.95
N ALA A 217 -24.76 -1.49 -31.08
CA ALA A 217 -26.20 -1.70 -30.96
C ALA A 217 -26.94 -1.29 -32.24
N ILE A 218 -26.58 -0.14 -32.82
CA ILE A 218 -27.13 0.35 -34.10
C ILE A 218 -26.85 -0.66 -35.20
N LYS A 219 -25.61 -1.15 -35.30
CA LYS A 219 -25.23 -2.15 -36.29
C LYS A 219 -26.03 -3.45 -36.14
N ALA A 220 -26.19 -3.95 -34.92
CA ALA A 220 -26.98 -5.16 -34.66
C ALA A 220 -28.46 -4.97 -35.03
N TYR A 221 -29.02 -3.79 -34.78
CA TYR A 221 -30.37 -3.43 -35.22
C TYR A 221 -30.46 -3.43 -36.75
N ASP A 222 -29.53 -2.79 -37.46
CA ASP A 222 -29.54 -2.76 -38.93
C ASP A 222 -29.35 -4.15 -39.56
N ASP A 223 -28.47 -4.98 -38.98
CA ASP A 223 -28.30 -6.39 -39.39
C ASP A 223 -29.60 -7.18 -39.24
N SER A 224 -30.36 -6.94 -38.17
CA SER A 224 -31.66 -7.59 -37.99
C SER A 224 -32.66 -7.23 -39.07
N ARG A 225 -32.65 -5.97 -39.55
CA ARG A 225 -33.56 -5.51 -40.60
C ARG A 225 -33.25 -6.21 -41.92
N ARG A 226 -31.97 -6.34 -42.25
CA ARG A 226 -31.51 -7.10 -43.42
C ARG A 226 -31.92 -8.57 -43.32
N LEU A 227 -31.64 -9.22 -42.19
CA LEU A 227 -31.97 -10.63 -41.98
C LEU A 227 -33.48 -10.90 -42.01
N ASN A 228 -34.30 -9.99 -41.48
CA ASN A 228 -35.74 -10.10 -41.58
C ASN A 228 -36.23 -9.96 -43.03
N ALA A 229 -35.66 -9.04 -43.82
CA ALA A 229 -35.98 -8.92 -45.24
C ALA A 229 -35.61 -10.19 -46.03
N GLU A 230 -34.45 -10.78 -45.76
CA GLU A 230 -34.04 -12.07 -46.33
C GLU A 230 -35.01 -13.20 -45.94
N GLY A 231 -35.48 -13.21 -44.69
CA GLY A 231 -36.48 -14.17 -44.22
C GLY A 231 -37.78 -14.10 -45.03
N LEU A 232 -38.29 -12.90 -45.26
CA LEU A 232 -39.49 -12.68 -46.09
C LEU A 232 -39.29 -13.12 -47.54
N GLU A 233 -38.10 -12.89 -48.11
CA GLU A 233 -37.78 -13.36 -49.46
C GLU A 233 -37.76 -14.90 -49.55
N PHE A 234 -37.17 -15.58 -48.56
CA PHE A 234 -37.16 -17.04 -48.51
C PHE A 234 -38.55 -17.63 -48.30
N GLU A 235 -39.39 -16.97 -47.49
CA GLU A 235 -40.78 -17.38 -47.28
C GLU A 235 -41.58 -17.28 -48.59
N GLY A 236 -41.44 -16.18 -49.34
CA GLY A 236 -42.07 -16.02 -50.65
C GLY A 236 -41.62 -17.05 -51.70
N ASN A 237 -40.37 -17.52 -51.59
CA ASN A 237 -39.81 -18.59 -52.42
C ASN A 237 -40.09 -20.00 -51.89
N THR A 238 -41.00 -20.17 -50.91
CA THR A 238 -41.38 -21.44 -50.28
C THR A 238 -40.24 -22.18 -49.57
N SER A 239 -39.14 -21.49 -49.23
CA SER A 239 -37.97 -22.06 -48.56
C SER A 239 -38.06 -21.88 -47.04
N VAL A 240 -38.99 -22.59 -46.41
CA VAL A 240 -39.34 -22.50 -44.97
C VAL A 240 -38.12 -22.58 -44.06
N SER A 241 -37.23 -23.55 -44.29
CA SER A 241 -36.03 -23.74 -43.47
C SER A 241 -35.08 -22.54 -43.51
N LYS A 242 -34.95 -21.88 -44.67
CA LYS A 242 -34.13 -20.68 -44.82
C LYS A 242 -34.80 -19.47 -44.20
N ALA A 243 -36.12 -19.33 -44.36
CA ALA A 243 -36.90 -18.27 -43.74
C ALA A 243 -36.79 -18.31 -42.20
N ASP A 244 -37.01 -19.49 -41.58
CA ASP A 244 -36.87 -19.66 -40.12
C ASP A 244 -35.46 -19.31 -39.65
N LYS A 245 -34.43 -19.77 -40.37
CA LYS A 245 -33.04 -19.45 -40.04
C LYS A 245 -32.77 -17.94 -40.09
N SER A 246 -33.24 -17.24 -41.12
CA SER A 246 -33.06 -15.80 -41.26
C SER A 246 -33.82 -15.01 -40.20
N PHE A 247 -35.08 -15.35 -39.91
CA PHE A 247 -35.85 -14.69 -38.86
C PHE A 247 -35.27 -14.92 -37.46
N ARG A 248 -34.81 -16.13 -37.13
CA ARG A 248 -34.12 -16.40 -35.85
C ARG A 248 -32.79 -15.66 -35.74
N ALA A 249 -32.06 -15.50 -36.85
CA ALA A 249 -30.86 -14.67 -36.86
C ALA A 249 -31.21 -13.19 -36.63
N ALA A 250 -32.32 -12.69 -37.19
CA ALA A 250 -32.82 -11.35 -36.93
C ALA A 250 -33.20 -11.15 -35.46
N GLU A 251 -33.92 -12.10 -34.85
CA GLU A 251 -34.20 -12.12 -33.40
C GLU A 251 -32.91 -12.02 -32.59
N GLY A 252 -31.92 -12.88 -32.89
CA GLY A 252 -30.65 -12.89 -32.18
C GLY A 252 -29.91 -11.54 -32.26
N ALA A 253 -29.94 -10.89 -33.42
CA ALA A 253 -29.34 -9.58 -33.61
C ALA A 253 -30.08 -8.47 -32.82
N LEU A 254 -31.41 -8.52 -32.74
CA LEU A 254 -32.21 -7.57 -31.94
C LEU A 254 -31.99 -7.75 -30.44
N ILE A 255 -31.89 -8.99 -29.95
CA ILE A 255 -31.55 -9.27 -28.55
C ILE A 255 -30.16 -8.72 -28.22
N ALA A 256 -29.17 -8.95 -29.09
CA ALA A 256 -27.83 -8.38 -28.93
C ALA A 256 -27.84 -6.85 -28.92
N SER A 257 -28.65 -6.22 -29.79
CA SER A 257 -28.84 -4.77 -29.79
C SER A 257 -29.40 -4.29 -28.44
N LYS A 258 -30.43 -4.97 -27.90
CA LYS A 258 -31.05 -4.63 -26.61
C LYS A 258 -30.07 -4.76 -25.44
N ASP A 259 -29.27 -5.81 -25.40
CA ASP A 259 -28.24 -6.00 -24.36
C ASP A 259 -27.19 -4.87 -24.39
N LEU A 260 -26.77 -4.45 -25.60
CA LEU A 260 -25.85 -3.33 -25.79
C LEU A 260 -26.47 -2.00 -25.36
N ILE A 261 -27.74 -1.76 -25.69
CA ILE A 261 -28.50 -0.57 -25.25
C ILE A 261 -28.58 -0.51 -23.72
N MET A 262 -28.90 -1.62 -23.05
CA MET A 262 -28.91 -1.68 -21.59
C MET A 262 -27.52 -1.37 -21.00
N ALA A 263 -26.46 -1.88 -21.62
CA ALA A 263 -25.09 -1.58 -21.21
C ALA A 263 -24.70 -0.10 -21.43
N VAL A 264 -25.23 0.55 -22.48
CA VAL A 264 -25.09 1.99 -22.70
C VAL A 264 -25.84 2.78 -21.62
N ALA A 265 -27.08 2.40 -21.32
CA ALA A 265 -27.90 3.07 -20.30
C ALA A 265 -27.28 2.99 -18.89
N ALA A 266 -26.68 1.84 -18.55
CA ALA A 266 -26.00 1.66 -17.27
C ALA A 266 -24.63 2.39 -17.19
N GLY A 267 -23.97 2.61 -18.32
CA GLY A 267 -22.61 3.14 -18.39
C GLY A 267 -22.51 4.64 -18.71
N SER A 268 -23.54 5.22 -19.33
CA SER A 268 -23.52 6.61 -19.80
C SER A 268 -24.10 7.58 -18.78
N LYS A 269 -23.53 8.79 -18.71
CA LYS A 269 -24.16 9.97 -18.11
C LYS A 269 -24.47 11.05 -19.14
N ASP A 270 -24.11 10.82 -20.39
CA ASP A 270 -24.34 11.74 -21.50
C ASP A 270 -25.82 11.67 -21.90
N VAL A 271 -26.51 12.80 -21.80
CA VAL A 271 -27.96 12.92 -22.04
C VAL A 271 -28.30 12.62 -23.50
N GLU A 272 -27.45 12.99 -24.45
CA GLU A 272 -27.70 12.76 -25.87
C GLU A 272 -27.53 11.27 -26.23
N VAL A 273 -26.49 10.64 -25.68
CA VAL A 273 -26.26 9.18 -25.84
C VAL A 273 -27.43 8.39 -25.24
N LEU A 274 -27.91 8.78 -24.06
CA LEU A 274 -29.06 8.13 -23.41
C LEU A 274 -30.35 8.33 -24.20
N ALA A 275 -30.57 9.52 -24.78
CA ALA A 275 -31.72 9.77 -25.64
C ALA A 275 -31.67 8.93 -26.93
N ALA A 276 -30.51 8.81 -27.56
CA ALA A 276 -30.31 7.96 -28.73
C ALA A 276 -30.53 6.46 -28.41
N ALA A 277 -29.99 5.98 -27.29
CA ALA A 277 -30.18 4.60 -26.83
C ALA A 277 -31.66 4.28 -26.58
N LYS A 278 -32.39 5.19 -25.92
CA LYS A 278 -33.83 5.03 -25.67
C LYS A 278 -34.66 5.00 -26.96
N LYS A 279 -34.30 5.83 -27.95
CA LYS A 279 -34.96 5.80 -29.25
C LYS A 279 -34.71 4.45 -29.94
N LEU A 280 -33.45 3.99 -29.96
CA LEU A 280 -33.09 2.71 -30.55
C LEU A 280 -33.75 1.52 -29.82
N GLU A 281 -33.97 1.61 -28.51
CA GLU A 281 -34.71 0.61 -27.73
C GLU A 281 -36.14 0.45 -28.25
N ALA A 282 -36.85 1.57 -28.44
CA ALA A 282 -38.21 1.57 -28.97
C ALA A 282 -38.26 1.00 -30.40
N ASP A 283 -37.30 1.37 -31.25
CA ASP A 283 -37.19 0.84 -32.62
C ASP A 283 -36.89 -0.68 -32.62
N THR A 284 -36.01 -1.13 -31.71
CA THR A 284 -35.67 -2.55 -31.52
C THR A 284 -36.87 -3.37 -31.06
N ASP A 285 -37.65 -2.87 -30.10
CA ASP A 285 -38.85 -3.53 -29.60
C ASP A 285 -39.93 -3.63 -30.70
N ALA A 286 -40.13 -2.54 -31.46
CA ALA A 286 -41.05 -2.56 -32.60
C ALA A 286 -40.62 -3.60 -33.65
N MET A 287 -39.32 -3.72 -33.93
CA MET A 287 -38.82 -4.70 -34.90
C MET A 287 -38.89 -6.14 -34.38
N LEU A 288 -38.68 -6.38 -33.07
CA LEU A 288 -38.88 -7.70 -32.46
C LEU A 288 -40.32 -8.17 -32.62
N VAL A 289 -41.30 -7.29 -32.43
CA VAL A 289 -42.72 -7.60 -32.66
C VAL A 289 -42.96 -8.07 -34.10
N VAL A 290 -42.35 -7.39 -35.08
CA VAL A 290 -42.42 -7.77 -36.51
C VAL A 290 -41.80 -9.14 -36.75
N VAL A 291 -40.56 -9.37 -36.29
CA VAL A 291 -39.85 -10.65 -36.46
C VAL A 291 -40.61 -11.81 -35.81
N TYR A 292 -41.13 -11.62 -34.60
CA TYR A 292 -41.96 -12.61 -33.92
C TYR A 292 -43.29 -12.87 -34.63
N GLY A 293 -43.90 -11.82 -35.23
CA GLY A 293 -45.06 -11.97 -36.10
C GLY A 293 -44.76 -12.85 -37.30
N ASN A 294 -43.64 -12.60 -38.00
CA ASN A 294 -43.22 -13.38 -39.17
C ASN A 294 -42.91 -14.84 -38.82
N LEU A 295 -42.19 -15.10 -37.72
CA LEU A 295 -41.99 -16.46 -37.21
C LEU A 295 -43.32 -17.14 -36.87
N GLY A 296 -44.21 -16.42 -36.20
CA GLY A 296 -45.55 -16.91 -35.88
C GLY A 296 -46.34 -17.31 -37.13
N HIS A 297 -46.28 -16.49 -38.18
CA HIS A 297 -46.93 -16.72 -39.46
C HIS A 297 -46.35 -17.94 -40.20
N LEU A 298 -45.02 -17.98 -40.36
CA LEU A 298 -44.31 -19.08 -41.00
C LEU A 298 -44.72 -20.43 -40.40
N TRP A 299 -44.71 -20.54 -39.07
CA TRP A 299 -45.08 -21.78 -38.38
C TRP A 299 -46.58 -22.08 -38.41
N ALA A 300 -47.45 -21.07 -38.58
CA ALA A 300 -48.89 -21.27 -38.76
C ALA A 300 -49.20 -21.88 -40.13
N VAL A 301 -48.55 -21.40 -41.19
CA VAL A 301 -48.67 -21.91 -42.57
C VAL A 301 -48.26 -23.39 -42.63
N GLU A 302 -47.16 -23.74 -41.97
CA GLU A 302 -46.66 -25.11 -41.85
C GLU A 302 -47.48 -25.98 -40.87
N ARG A 303 -48.56 -25.44 -40.30
CA ARG A 303 -49.48 -26.10 -39.35
C ARG A 303 -48.80 -26.58 -38.05
N TYR A 304 -47.66 -26.00 -37.69
CA TYR A 304 -46.98 -26.17 -36.39
C TYR A 304 -47.53 -25.15 -35.37
N TYR A 305 -48.81 -25.27 -35.05
CA TYR A 305 -49.56 -24.29 -34.25
C TYR A 305 -49.00 -24.01 -32.85
N LYS A 306 -48.35 -25.00 -32.22
CA LYS A 306 -47.68 -24.79 -30.92
C LYS A 306 -46.50 -23.81 -31.04
N GLU A 307 -45.66 -23.98 -32.05
CA GLU A 307 -44.51 -23.10 -32.28
C GLU A 307 -44.97 -21.72 -32.74
N SER A 308 -45.98 -21.66 -33.61
CA SER A 308 -46.62 -20.39 -34.00
C SER A 308 -47.12 -19.60 -32.78
N THR A 309 -47.91 -20.23 -31.91
CA THR A 309 -48.47 -19.58 -30.71
C THR A 309 -47.37 -19.06 -29.77
N LYS A 310 -46.26 -19.79 -29.65
CA LYS A 310 -45.11 -19.38 -28.84
C LYS A 310 -44.51 -18.06 -29.35
N TRP A 311 -44.31 -17.92 -30.66
CA TRP A 311 -43.77 -16.67 -31.23
C TRP A 311 -44.75 -15.51 -31.13
N LEU A 312 -46.04 -15.74 -31.38
CA LEU A 312 -47.07 -14.71 -31.26
C LEU A 312 -47.22 -14.22 -29.80
N ASN A 313 -47.08 -15.11 -28.82
CA ASN A 313 -47.04 -14.72 -27.42
C ASN A 313 -45.82 -13.84 -27.09
N ARG A 314 -44.67 -14.05 -27.73
CA ARG A 314 -43.50 -13.18 -27.56
C ARG A 314 -43.73 -11.80 -28.17
N ALA A 315 -44.38 -11.72 -29.33
CA ALA A 315 -44.80 -10.44 -29.92
C ALA A 315 -45.75 -9.68 -28.97
N LEU A 316 -46.78 -10.35 -28.46
CA LEU A 316 -47.77 -9.77 -27.55
C LEU A 316 -47.22 -9.44 -26.16
N ALA A 317 -46.10 -10.04 -25.75
CA ALA A 317 -45.42 -9.66 -24.52
C ALA A 317 -44.72 -8.30 -24.62
N ILE A 318 -44.34 -7.88 -25.84
CA ILE A 318 -43.75 -6.57 -26.12
C ILE A 318 -44.85 -5.55 -26.44
N ASP A 319 -45.77 -5.91 -27.35
CA ASP A 319 -46.91 -5.09 -27.73
C ASP A 319 -48.23 -5.87 -27.58
N PRO A 320 -48.90 -5.79 -26.41
CA PRO A 320 -50.17 -6.47 -26.17
C PRO A 320 -51.31 -6.01 -27.09
N ALA A 321 -51.20 -4.83 -27.70
CA ALA A 321 -52.20 -4.29 -28.62
C ALA A 321 -51.92 -4.66 -30.09
N ASN A 322 -50.89 -5.49 -30.35
CA ASN A 322 -50.53 -5.85 -31.70
C ASN A 322 -51.66 -6.62 -32.41
N HIS A 323 -52.30 -5.96 -33.36
CA HIS A 323 -53.46 -6.50 -34.05
C HIS A 323 -53.12 -7.74 -34.86
N PHE A 324 -52.03 -7.70 -35.64
CA PHE A 324 -51.57 -8.83 -36.45
C PHE A 324 -51.33 -10.09 -35.61
N ALA A 325 -50.56 -9.97 -34.53
CA ALA A 325 -50.26 -11.12 -33.67
C ALA A 325 -51.52 -11.67 -32.99
N THR A 326 -52.44 -10.80 -32.60
CA THR A 326 -53.73 -11.19 -32.00
C THR A 326 -54.60 -11.96 -33.00
N GLU A 327 -54.81 -11.41 -34.20
CA GLU A 327 -55.64 -12.05 -35.23
C GLU A 327 -55.08 -13.40 -35.65
N LEU A 328 -53.78 -13.46 -35.94
CA LEU A 328 -53.14 -14.70 -36.36
C LEU A 328 -53.22 -15.78 -35.26
N LYS A 329 -53.07 -15.39 -33.99
CA LYS A 329 -53.23 -16.31 -32.85
C LYS A 329 -54.66 -16.84 -32.74
N LEU A 330 -55.68 -16.02 -32.99
CA LEU A 330 -57.08 -16.45 -33.04
C LEU A 330 -57.33 -17.43 -34.20
N GLN A 331 -56.77 -17.17 -35.38
CA GLN A 331 -56.85 -18.07 -36.52
C GLN A 331 -56.21 -19.43 -36.22
N VAL A 332 -55.02 -19.42 -35.61
CA VAL A 332 -54.32 -20.64 -35.16
C VAL A 332 -55.17 -21.44 -34.16
N ALA A 333 -55.78 -20.77 -33.17
CA ALA A 333 -56.67 -21.42 -32.20
C ALA A 333 -57.91 -22.04 -32.87
N ALA A 334 -58.54 -21.34 -33.81
CA ALA A 334 -59.68 -21.88 -34.56
C ALA A 334 -59.31 -23.14 -35.36
N GLN A 335 -58.12 -23.17 -35.97
CA GLN A 335 -57.63 -24.35 -36.70
C GLN A 335 -57.32 -25.53 -35.77
N GLN A 336 -56.77 -25.28 -34.58
CA GLN A 336 -56.55 -26.32 -33.57
C GLN A 336 -57.86 -26.94 -33.10
N ILE A 337 -58.89 -26.12 -32.85
CA ILE A 337 -60.24 -26.57 -32.48
C ILE A 337 -60.84 -27.44 -33.60
N ARG A 338 -60.82 -26.96 -34.86
CA ARG A 338 -61.35 -27.75 -35.99
C ARG A 338 -60.67 -29.12 -36.11
N ARG A 339 -59.36 -29.20 -35.88
CA ARG A 339 -58.62 -30.47 -35.88
C ARG A 339 -59.01 -31.39 -34.71
N SER A 340 -59.29 -30.86 -33.53
CA SER A 340 -59.72 -31.68 -32.38
C SER A 340 -61.12 -32.27 -32.56
N TYR A 341 -61.94 -31.69 -33.43
CA TYR A 341 -63.30 -32.15 -33.74
C TYR A 341 -63.42 -32.90 -35.09
N SER A 342 -62.31 -33.28 -35.74
CA SER A 342 -62.37 -34.06 -36.99
C SER A 342 -62.74 -35.53 -36.71
N PRO A 343 -63.84 -36.07 -37.29
CA PRO A 343 -64.29 -37.46 -37.08
C PRO A 343 -63.32 -38.54 -37.60
N GLU A 344 -62.29 -38.15 -38.36
CA GLU A 344 -61.29 -39.06 -38.93
C GLU A 344 -60.27 -39.58 -37.90
N ARG A 345 -60.33 -39.13 -36.65
CA ARG A 345 -59.43 -39.60 -35.58
C ARG A 345 -59.91 -40.86 -34.85
N ASP A 346 -61.17 -41.25 -35.07
CA ASP A 346 -61.83 -42.43 -34.47
C ASP A 346 -62.03 -43.58 -35.48
N ARG A 347 -61.27 -43.57 -36.59
CA ARG A 347 -61.10 -44.70 -37.51
C ARG A 347 -59.62 -45.02 -37.60
#